data_AF-A0A944NAC1-F1
#
_entry.id   AF-A0A944NAC1-F1
#
_cell.length_a   1.000
_cell.length_b   1.000
_cell.length_c   1.000
_cell.angle_alpha   90.00
_cell.angle_beta   90.00
_cell.angle_gamma   90.00
#
_symmetry.space_group_name_H-M   'P 1'
#
loop_
_entity.id
_entity.type
_entity.pdbx_description
1 polymer ?
#
loop_
_entity_poly.entity_id
_entity_poly.type
_entity_poly.pdbx_seq_one_letter_code
_entity_poly.pdbx_strand_id
1 'polypeptide(L)'
;MSKKLKIFLTVTLTTILLVTSTYLSAESSSFSLSLGPVQIGESRIPINLQGFTISSTIEGVKASFAKESVQWIRINNNLLTPRARLTVVIENSYPDLHLLYHGQAIIPTSGSDHAFADLYVDLFNPEDILISKGGERVGTIRISTSKQLATGNMHLIDYSCSRYQLEIDGLQGEYLSIGCKMERIGRWGKESPRLIVTWSSTNYRLQDRTLPPYTTILRDSSPAKIEVVDKQGNKKIITIKAKLPRRLNRIKTAFGFGPYRFQSRMEESVRDEKIAPAIMLYGNFALTESTSIRAFDALVWQESTFNNVGFYFAYDLATLMDNRISITPLLGAQGLTFRYNDKYPSETDIIYPQGFEAVYRHPFGQENYLLIFGAFLSLSSGSATDYSNLWVRHGKRIFWELNYISWENKQRSARMWGLSVGIPLVSLF
;
A
#
# COMPACT_ATOMS: atom_id res chain seq x y z
N MET A 1 36.79 -1.29 39.26
CA MET A 1 36.26 -0.72 38.00
C MET A 1 34.74 -0.53 38.14
N SER A 2 34.22 0.71 38.07
CA SER A 2 32.80 0.97 38.39
C SER A 2 31.85 0.35 37.35
N LYS A 3 30.62 -0.01 37.76
CA LYS A 3 29.57 -0.54 36.85
C LYS A 3 29.35 0.36 35.62
N LYS A 4 29.47 1.68 35.78
CA LYS A 4 29.32 2.65 34.68
C LYS A 4 30.45 2.54 33.65
N LEU A 5 31.69 2.26 34.09
CA LEU A 5 32.82 2.11 33.17
C LEU A 5 32.74 0.81 32.36
N LYS A 6 32.20 -0.27 32.94
CA LYS A 6 31.95 -1.52 32.20
C LYS A 6 30.92 -1.33 31.10
N ILE A 7 29.79 -0.66 31.40
CA ILE A 7 28.74 -0.39 30.41
C ILE A 7 29.27 0.49 29.27
N PHE A 8 30.04 1.54 29.60
CA PHE A 8 30.64 2.41 28.58
C PHE A 8 31.61 1.65 27.67
N LEU A 9 32.47 0.80 28.23
CA LEU A 9 33.42 0.01 27.43
C LEU A 9 32.69 -1.00 26.52
N THR A 10 31.65 -1.66 27.02
CA THR A 10 30.87 -2.61 26.23
C THR A 10 30.15 -1.91 25.08
N VAL A 11 29.48 -0.78 25.33
CA VAL A 11 28.80 -0.01 24.26
C VAL A 11 29.82 0.47 23.22
N THR A 12 30.96 1.00 23.65
CA THR A 12 31.99 1.50 22.72
C THR A 12 32.58 0.38 21.87
N LEU A 13 32.89 -0.77 22.47
CA LEU A 13 33.44 -1.92 21.75
C LEU A 13 32.42 -2.53 20.76
N THR A 14 31.14 -2.59 21.14
CA THR A 14 30.06 -3.08 20.26
C THR A 14 29.85 -2.13 19.09
N THR A 15 29.94 -0.82 19.33
CA THR A 15 29.82 0.20 18.27
C THR A 15 31.01 0.13 17.31
N ILE A 16 32.24 -0.07 17.82
CA ILE A 16 33.43 -0.24 16.98
C ILE A 16 33.32 -1.52 16.14
N LEU A 17 32.86 -2.65 16.71
CA LEU A 17 32.65 -3.89 15.96
C LEU A 17 31.56 -3.75 14.87
N LEU A 18 30.48 -3.02 15.16
CA LEU A 18 29.43 -2.73 14.16
C LEU A 18 29.97 -1.84 13.03
N VAL A 19 30.79 -0.85 13.34
CA VAL A 19 31.37 0.03 12.32
C VAL A 19 32.42 -0.72 11.50
N THR A 20 33.32 -1.50 12.11
CA THR A 20 34.37 -2.22 11.36
C THR A 20 33.83 -3.37 10.50
N SER A 21 32.74 -4.03 10.91
CA SER A 21 32.08 -5.04 10.07
C SER A 21 31.43 -4.45 8.81
N THR A 22 30.99 -3.18 8.84
CA THR A 22 30.50 -2.51 7.63
C THR A 22 31.59 -2.13 6.62
N TYR A 23 32.85 -2.02 7.04
CA TYR A 23 33.97 -1.65 6.16
C TYR A 23 34.67 -2.84 5.48
N LEU A 24 34.46 -4.07 5.96
CA LEU A 24 35.14 -5.27 5.44
C LEU A 24 34.38 -5.98 4.29
N SER A 25 33.26 -5.44 3.83
CA SER A 25 32.48 -5.98 2.69
C SER A 25 32.60 -5.14 1.42
N ALA A 26 33.74 -4.47 1.21
CA ALA A 26 34.07 -3.85 -0.06
C ALA A 26 34.65 -4.90 -1.04
N GLU A 27 33.84 -5.90 -1.39
CA GLU A 27 34.04 -6.60 -2.66
C GLU A 27 33.84 -5.59 -3.80
N SER A 28 34.64 -5.73 -4.85
CA SER A 28 34.66 -4.85 -6.03
C SER A 28 33.24 -4.43 -6.44
N SER A 29 32.87 -3.20 -6.09
CA SER A 29 31.59 -2.62 -6.44
C SER A 29 31.60 -2.34 -7.94
N SER A 30 31.19 -3.33 -8.72
CA SER A 30 30.83 -3.12 -10.11
C SER A 30 29.80 -2.00 -10.15
N PHE A 31 30.19 -0.87 -10.74
CA PHE A 31 29.38 0.33 -10.82
C PHE A 31 28.06 -0.01 -11.50
N SER A 32 26.95 0.06 -10.74
CA SER A 32 25.61 -0.21 -11.24
C SER A 32 24.90 1.12 -11.45
N LEU A 33 24.51 1.39 -12.69
CA LEU A 33 23.79 2.60 -13.03
C LEU A 33 22.27 2.40 -12.79
N SER A 34 21.70 3.17 -11.87
CA SER A 34 20.24 3.32 -11.72
C SER A 34 19.84 4.70 -12.26
N LEU A 35 18.93 4.72 -13.22
CA LEU A 35 18.50 5.96 -13.87
C LEU A 35 17.39 6.62 -13.06
N GLY A 36 17.73 7.73 -12.39
CA GLY A 36 16.81 8.57 -11.62
C GLY A 36 16.52 8.09 -10.19
N PRO A 37 15.82 8.91 -9.38
CA PRO A 37 15.36 8.51 -8.05
C PRO A 37 14.31 7.41 -8.20
N VAL A 38 14.57 6.25 -7.61
CA VAL A 38 13.67 5.10 -7.64
C VAL A 38 13.15 4.77 -6.25
N GLN A 39 11.84 4.61 -6.12
CA GLN A 39 11.23 4.12 -4.90
C GLN A 39 11.22 2.59 -4.96
N ILE A 40 12.07 1.95 -4.16
CA ILE A 40 12.10 0.49 -4.03
C ILE A 40 10.82 0.05 -3.30
N GLY A 41 10.10 -0.88 -3.90
CA GLY A 41 8.93 -1.53 -3.31
C GLY A 41 9.21 -2.95 -2.85
N GLU A 42 8.25 -3.53 -2.13
CA GLU A 42 8.31 -4.90 -1.63
C GLU A 42 8.12 -5.90 -2.77
N SER A 43 8.91 -6.98 -2.79
CA SER A 43 8.71 -8.08 -3.74
C SER A 43 7.43 -8.84 -3.44
N ARG A 44 6.52 -8.97 -4.41
CA ARG A 44 5.18 -9.53 -4.19
C ARG A 44 4.83 -10.75 -5.02
N ILE A 45 5.47 -10.90 -6.17
CA ILE A 45 5.42 -12.15 -6.93
C ILE A 45 6.86 -12.59 -7.19
N PRO A 46 7.18 -13.89 -7.02
CA PRO A 46 8.51 -14.39 -7.30
C PRO A 46 8.77 -14.27 -8.81
N ILE A 47 9.85 -13.59 -9.18
CA ILE A 47 10.29 -13.50 -10.58
C ILE A 47 11.40 -14.52 -10.80
N ASN A 48 11.13 -15.49 -11.66
CA ASN A 48 12.10 -16.48 -12.10
C ASN A 48 12.85 -15.96 -13.34
N LEU A 49 14.10 -15.53 -13.15
CA LEU A 49 14.94 -14.98 -14.23
C LEU A 49 15.29 -16.02 -15.31
N GLN A 50 15.24 -17.31 -15.01
CA GLN A 50 15.47 -18.38 -15.99
C GLN A 50 14.35 -18.44 -17.04
N GLY A 51 13.20 -17.85 -16.76
CA GLY A 51 12.14 -17.68 -17.77
C GLY A 51 12.35 -16.52 -18.73
N PHE A 52 13.45 -15.77 -18.61
CA PHE A 52 13.80 -14.70 -19.52
C PHE A 52 14.98 -15.12 -20.39
N THR A 53 14.82 -15.00 -21.70
CA THR A 53 15.84 -15.26 -22.71
C THR A 53 16.44 -13.93 -23.17
N ILE A 54 17.77 -13.86 -23.14
CA ILE A 54 18.55 -12.73 -23.62
C ILE A 54 19.23 -13.13 -24.94
N SER A 55 19.13 -12.30 -25.98
CA SER A 55 19.82 -12.51 -27.25
C SER A 55 20.56 -11.24 -27.69
N SER A 56 21.76 -11.41 -28.24
CA SER A 56 22.56 -10.35 -28.85
C SER A 56 22.66 -10.60 -30.35
N THR A 57 22.67 -9.54 -31.15
CA THR A 57 22.91 -9.63 -32.60
C THR A 57 24.40 -9.55 -32.97
N ILE A 58 25.28 -9.29 -32.01
CA ILE A 58 26.73 -9.15 -32.23
C ILE A 58 27.47 -10.30 -31.58
N GLU A 59 28.31 -10.97 -32.36
CA GLU A 59 29.25 -11.98 -31.88
C GLU A 59 30.33 -11.35 -30.98
N GLY A 60 30.63 -12.00 -29.86
CA GLY A 60 31.52 -11.44 -28.83
C GLY A 60 30.84 -10.49 -27.84
N VAL A 61 29.52 -10.25 -27.97
CA VAL A 61 28.71 -9.57 -26.95
C VAL A 61 27.77 -10.57 -26.28
N LYS A 62 28.00 -10.82 -24.99
CA LYS A 62 27.20 -11.73 -24.16
C LYS A 62 26.49 -10.92 -23.07
N ALA A 63 25.31 -11.35 -22.68
CA ALA A 63 24.57 -10.72 -21.60
C ALA A 63 23.88 -11.76 -20.72
N SER A 64 23.86 -11.52 -19.42
CA SER A 64 23.25 -12.39 -18.42
C SER A 64 22.67 -11.56 -17.28
N PHE A 65 21.64 -12.09 -16.61
CA PHE A 65 21.17 -11.46 -15.38
C PHE A 65 22.08 -11.82 -14.21
N ALA A 66 22.41 -10.82 -13.38
CA ALA A 66 23.05 -11.07 -12.11
C ALA A 66 22.08 -11.84 -11.19
N LYS A 67 22.61 -12.82 -10.44
CA LYS A 67 21.83 -13.59 -9.47
C LYS A 67 21.26 -12.67 -8.40
N GLU A 68 20.03 -12.98 -7.95
CA GLU A 68 19.37 -12.27 -6.85
C GLU A 68 19.25 -10.74 -7.04
N SER A 69 19.27 -10.29 -8.29
CA SER A 69 19.28 -8.85 -8.62
C SER A 69 17.89 -8.26 -8.89
N VAL A 70 16.82 -9.04 -8.72
CA VAL A 70 15.45 -8.57 -8.96
C VAL A 70 15.07 -7.54 -7.88
N GLN A 71 14.69 -6.35 -8.33
CA GLN A 71 14.16 -5.30 -7.50
C GLN A 71 12.79 -4.87 -8.02
N TRP A 72 11.86 -4.62 -7.12
CA TRP A 72 10.58 -4.01 -7.48
C TRP A 72 10.69 -2.50 -7.28
N ILE A 73 10.31 -1.73 -8.29
CA ILE A 73 10.32 -0.27 -8.24
C ILE A 73 8.93 0.29 -8.52
N ARG A 74 8.61 1.40 -7.86
CA ARG A 74 7.34 2.11 -8.09
C ARG A 74 7.53 3.21 -9.14
N ILE A 75 6.85 3.05 -10.26
CA ILE A 75 6.81 4.02 -11.36
C ILE A 75 5.62 4.96 -11.13
N ASN A 76 5.88 6.28 -11.15
CA ASN A 76 4.87 7.34 -11.02
C ASN A 76 3.96 7.20 -9.79
N ASN A 77 4.49 6.68 -8.68
CA ASN A 77 3.75 6.38 -7.44
C ASN A 77 2.53 5.46 -7.61
N ASN A 78 2.38 4.75 -8.74
CA ASN A 78 1.19 3.97 -9.04
C ASN A 78 1.49 2.49 -9.36
N LEU A 79 2.38 2.25 -10.33
CA LEU A 79 2.64 0.90 -10.83
C LEU A 79 3.93 0.34 -10.20
N LEU A 80 3.89 -0.89 -9.71
CA LEU A 80 5.08 -1.58 -9.22
C LEU A 80 5.63 -2.51 -10.32
N THR A 81 6.82 -2.25 -10.85
CA THR A 81 7.42 -3.11 -11.89
C THR A 81 8.72 -3.75 -11.42
N PRO A 82 9.00 -5.00 -11.82
CA PRO A 82 10.26 -5.63 -11.50
C PRO A 82 11.33 -5.22 -12.52
N ARG A 83 12.53 -4.92 -12.01
CA ARG A 83 13.75 -4.76 -12.79
C ARG A 83 14.80 -5.74 -12.31
N ALA A 84 15.71 -6.13 -13.18
CA ALA A 84 16.87 -6.94 -12.80
C ALA A 84 18.16 -6.31 -13.31
N ARG A 85 19.27 -6.63 -12.66
CA ARG A 85 20.59 -6.19 -13.12
C ARG A 85 21.03 -7.09 -14.26
N LEU A 86 21.24 -6.50 -15.42
CA LEU A 86 21.82 -7.12 -16.60
C LEU A 86 23.30 -6.79 -16.64
N THR A 87 24.14 -7.83 -16.71
CA THR A 87 25.56 -7.73 -16.97
C THR A 87 25.80 -8.01 -18.44
N VAL A 88 26.42 -7.07 -19.13
CA VAL A 88 26.83 -7.17 -20.54
C VAL A 88 28.35 -7.29 -20.58
N VAL A 89 28.85 -8.32 -21.24
CA VAL A 89 30.27 -8.60 -21.45
C VAL A 89 30.58 -8.47 -22.93
N ILE A 90 31.58 -7.67 -23.25
CA ILE A 90 32.02 -7.34 -24.61
C ILE A 90 33.49 -7.76 -24.73
N GLU A 91 33.82 -8.54 -25.75
CA GLU A 91 35.20 -8.90 -26.03
C GLU A 91 36.05 -7.66 -26.36
N ASN A 92 37.29 -7.61 -25.83
CA ASN A 92 38.19 -6.45 -25.98
C ASN A 92 38.61 -6.13 -27.42
N SER A 93 38.29 -6.99 -28.39
CA SER A 93 38.38 -6.72 -29.83
C SER A 93 37.47 -5.55 -30.28
N TYR A 94 36.58 -5.07 -29.41
CA TYR A 94 35.60 -4.02 -29.69
C TYR A 94 35.67 -2.83 -28.70
N PRO A 95 36.79 -2.10 -28.63
CA PRO A 95 37.03 -1.08 -27.59
C PRO A 95 36.16 0.18 -27.70
N ASP A 96 35.51 0.40 -28.84
CA ASP A 96 34.71 1.58 -29.15
C ASP A 96 33.18 1.33 -29.11
N LEU A 97 32.78 0.14 -28.67
CA LEU A 97 31.37 -0.16 -28.45
C LEU A 97 30.85 0.50 -27.17
N HIS A 98 29.69 1.12 -27.28
CA HIS A 98 28.90 1.58 -26.15
C HIS A 98 27.46 1.12 -26.28
N LEU A 99 26.77 1.06 -25.14
CA LEU A 99 25.37 0.68 -25.08
C LEU A 99 24.51 1.93 -24.99
N LEU A 100 23.33 1.92 -25.61
CA LEU A 100 22.32 2.95 -25.46
C LEU A 100 21.05 2.33 -24.88
N TYR A 101 20.60 2.85 -23.74
CA TYR A 101 19.38 2.40 -23.04
C TYR A 101 18.64 3.60 -22.46
N HIS A 102 17.34 3.74 -22.74
CA HIS A 102 16.53 4.93 -22.38
C HIS A 102 17.17 6.26 -22.80
N GLY A 103 17.78 6.29 -23.99
CA GLY A 103 18.47 7.47 -24.52
C GLY A 103 19.77 7.83 -23.81
N GLN A 104 20.25 7.00 -22.87
CA GLN A 104 21.50 7.22 -22.17
C GLN A 104 22.61 6.32 -22.71
N ALA A 105 23.77 6.91 -22.94
CA ALA A 105 24.98 6.18 -23.30
C ALA A 105 25.61 5.56 -22.05
N ILE A 106 25.87 4.26 -22.12
CA ILE A 106 26.52 3.47 -21.09
C ILE A 106 27.85 3.01 -21.69
N ILE A 107 28.94 3.52 -21.10
CA ILE A 107 30.30 3.22 -21.52
C ILE A 107 30.77 1.98 -20.73
N PRO A 108 31.07 0.86 -21.40
CA PRO A 108 31.62 -0.32 -20.74
C PRO A 108 32.96 -0.02 -20.05
N THR A 109 33.17 -0.60 -18.88
CA THR A 109 34.45 -0.52 -18.17
C THR A 109 35.40 -1.58 -18.73
N SER A 110 36.59 -1.20 -19.18
CA SER A 110 37.58 -2.13 -19.70
C SER A 110 38.19 -2.99 -18.59
N GLY A 111 38.21 -4.31 -18.79
CA GLY A 111 38.99 -5.29 -18.02
C GLY A 111 40.14 -5.88 -18.85
N SER A 112 40.84 -6.88 -18.29
CA SER A 112 42.01 -7.51 -18.95
C SER A 112 41.67 -8.12 -20.31
N ASP A 113 40.60 -8.91 -20.38
CA ASP A 113 40.22 -9.68 -21.57
C ASP A 113 38.85 -9.26 -22.14
N HIS A 114 38.03 -8.59 -21.33
CA HIS A 114 36.68 -8.16 -21.68
C HIS A 114 36.36 -6.79 -21.09
N ALA A 115 35.49 -6.05 -21.76
CA ALA A 115 34.81 -4.89 -21.20
C ALA A 115 33.45 -5.30 -20.64
N PHE A 116 33.00 -4.67 -19.56
CA PHE A 116 31.74 -4.99 -18.89
C PHE A 116 30.89 -3.75 -18.65
N ALA A 117 29.57 -3.92 -18.73
CA ALA A 117 28.60 -2.91 -18.35
C ALA A 117 27.48 -3.54 -17.53
N ASP A 118 27.11 -2.88 -16.43
CA ASP A 118 26.01 -3.31 -15.57
C ASP A 118 24.91 -2.25 -15.55
N LEU A 119 23.70 -2.68 -15.88
CA LEU A 119 22.52 -1.80 -15.89
C LEU A 119 21.28 -2.51 -15.39
N TYR A 120 20.37 -1.77 -14.78
CA TYR A 120 19.04 -2.30 -14.47
C TYR A 120 18.13 -2.20 -15.68
N VAL A 121 17.43 -3.30 -15.98
CA VAL A 121 16.44 -3.38 -17.06
C VAL A 121 15.07 -3.73 -16.51
N ASP A 122 14.01 -3.06 -16.97
CA ASP A 122 12.64 -3.41 -16.63
C ASP A 122 12.29 -4.75 -17.29
N LEU A 123 11.82 -5.71 -16.49
CA LEU A 123 11.52 -7.05 -16.96
C LEU A 123 10.15 -7.14 -17.63
N PHE A 124 9.22 -6.23 -17.32
CA PHE A 124 7.87 -6.21 -17.92
C PHE A 124 7.81 -5.28 -19.12
N ASN A 125 8.71 -4.30 -19.20
CA ASN A 125 8.96 -3.51 -20.39
C ASN A 125 10.45 -3.54 -20.80
N PRO A 126 10.96 -4.70 -21.27
CA PRO A 126 12.33 -4.75 -21.76
C PRO A 126 12.43 -4.05 -23.12
N GLU A 127 12.82 -2.78 -23.10
CA GLU A 127 13.29 -2.09 -24.31
C GLU A 127 14.56 -2.73 -24.86
N ASP A 128 14.75 -2.64 -26.18
CA ASP A 128 15.98 -3.08 -26.83
C ASP A 128 17.15 -2.20 -26.32
N ILE A 129 18.23 -2.83 -25.88
CA ILE A 129 19.49 -2.12 -25.60
C ILE A 129 20.23 -2.03 -26.93
N LEU A 130 20.46 -0.81 -27.43
CA LEU A 130 21.15 -0.63 -28.70
C LEU A 130 22.66 -0.69 -28.47
N ILE A 131 23.37 -1.37 -29.37
CA ILE A 131 24.83 -1.39 -29.39
C ILE A 131 25.29 -0.44 -30.49
N SER A 132 26.15 0.50 -30.14
CA SER A 132 26.58 1.59 -31.01
C SER A 132 28.11 1.64 -31.12
N LYS A 133 28.60 1.95 -32.33
CA LYS A 133 30.01 2.12 -32.68
C LYS A 133 30.15 3.41 -33.46
N GLY A 134 30.96 4.37 -32.97
CA GLY A 134 31.12 5.66 -33.65
C GLY A 134 29.82 6.47 -33.83
N GLY A 135 28.79 6.20 -33.00
CA GLY A 135 27.48 6.84 -33.10
C GLY A 135 26.48 6.11 -34.01
N GLU A 136 26.91 5.08 -34.74
CA GLU A 136 26.04 4.26 -35.56
C GLU A 136 25.59 3.00 -34.81
N ARG A 137 24.32 2.65 -34.96
CA ARG A 137 23.76 1.40 -34.41
C ARG A 137 24.30 0.20 -35.17
N VAL A 138 25.09 -0.62 -34.48
CA VAL A 138 25.68 -1.85 -35.04
C VAL A 138 25.00 -3.13 -34.55
N GLY A 139 24.18 -3.04 -33.49
CA GLY A 139 23.47 -4.21 -32.98
C GLY A 139 22.46 -3.92 -31.87
N THR A 140 21.93 -4.99 -31.30
CA THR A 140 20.97 -4.92 -30.19
C THR A 140 21.09 -6.10 -29.26
N ILE A 141 20.88 -5.86 -27.97
CA ILE A 141 20.58 -6.88 -26.97
C ILE A 141 19.07 -6.83 -26.70
N ARG A 142 18.42 -7.98 -26.82
CA ARG A 142 16.98 -8.15 -26.62
C ARG A 142 16.71 -9.08 -25.46
N ILE A 143 15.71 -8.72 -24.66
CA ILE A 143 15.21 -9.53 -23.56
C ILE A 143 13.78 -9.96 -23.91
N SER A 144 13.48 -11.22 -23.68
CA SER A 144 12.18 -11.81 -23.97
C SER A 144 11.79 -12.80 -22.89
N THR A 145 10.50 -12.92 -22.61
CA THR A 145 9.99 -13.87 -21.62
C THR A 145 9.49 -15.11 -22.35
N SER A 146 9.82 -16.30 -21.85
CA SER A 146 9.31 -17.55 -22.40
C SER A 146 7.81 -17.67 -22.09
N LYS A 147 7.01 -18.09 -23.08
CA LYS A 147 5.55 -18.29 -22.92
C LYS A 147 5.17 -19.37 -21.89
N GLN A 148 6.15 -20.13 -21.42
CA GLN A 148 5.98 -21.34 -20.60
C GLN A 148 6.39 -21.13 -19.15
N LEU A 149 6.34 -19.89 -18.67
CA LEU A 149 6.50 -19.60 -17.26
C LEU A 149 5.23 -19.98 -16.50
N ALA A 150 5.25 -21.20 -15.96
CA ALA A 150 4.66 -21.66 -14.71
C ALA A 150 3.16 -21.49 -14.40
N THR A 151 2.59 -22.63 -14.03
CA THR A 151 1.45 -22.83 -13.12
C THR A 151 1.56 -21.98 -11.85
N GLY A 152 0.79 -20.90 -11.74
CA GLY A 152 0.71 -20.04 -10.55
C GLY A 152 0.05 -18.69 -10.86
N ASN A 153 -0.40 -17.96 -9.83
CA ASN A 153 -0.94 -16.61 -10.03
C ASN A 153 0.21 -15.60 -10.16
N MET A 154 0.56 -15.23 -11.40
CA MET A 154 1.64 -14.28 -11.72
C MET A 154 1.15 -12.84 -11.87
N HIS A 155 -0.07 -12.57 -11.40
CA HIS A 155 -0.68 -11.25 -11.44
C HIS A 155 -0.43 -10.54 -10.13
N LEU A 156 0.20 -9.38 -10.20
CA LEU A 156 0.29 -8.44 -9.10
C LEU A 156 -0.77 -7.36 -9.26
N ILE A 157 -1.85 -7.45 -8.49
CA ILE A 157 -2.79 -6.35 -8.31
C ILE A 157 -2.34 -5.54 -7.09
N ASP A 158 -1.88 -4.31 -7.30
CA ASP A 158 -1.37 -3.46 -6.23
C ASP A 158 -2.48 -3.03 -5.25
N TYR A 159 -2.12 -2.76 -3.99
CA TYR A 159 -3.07 -2.31 -2.96
C TYR A 159 -3.84 -1.04 -3.32
N SER A 160 -3.29 -0.24 -4.23
CA SER A 160 -3.96 0.94 -4.77
C SER A 160 -5.30 0.58 -5.45
N CYS A 161 -5.45 -0.65 -5.94
CA CYS A 161 -6.67 -1.17 -6.55
C CYS A 161 -7.69 -1.74 -5.55
N SER A 162 -7.31 -1.93 -4.28
CA SER A 162 -8.10 -2.64 -3.25
C SER A 162 -9.55 -2.20 -3.08
N ARG A 163 -9.82 -0.92 -3.32
CA ARG A 163 -11.15 -0.33 -3.13
C ARG A 163 -12.11 -0.56 -4.29
N TYR A 164 -11.59 -1.01 -5.44
CA TYR A 164 -12.34 -1.05 -6.69
C TYR A 164 -12.66 -2.46 -7.16
N GLN A 165 -12.26 -3.50 -6.43
CA GLN A 165 -12.50 -4.91 -6.80
C GLN A 165 -12.09 -5.14 -8.26
N LEU A 166 -10.87 -4.72 -8.59
CA LEU A 166 -10.36 -4.81 -9.95
C LEU A 166 -10.21 -6.29 -10.34
N GLU A 167 -10.69 -6.62 -11.53
CA GLU A 167 -10.52 -7.93 -12.15
C GLU A 167 -9.94 -7.74 -13.56
N ILE A 168 -9.04 -8.64 -13.95
CA ILE A 168 -8.44 -8.66 -15.27
C ILE A 168 -8.52 -10.07 -15.85
N ASP A 169 -9.11 -10.16 -17.05
CA ASP A 169 -9.25 -11.40 -17.79
C ASP A 169 -8.42 -11.34 -19.08
N GLY A 170 -7.84 -12.47 -19.50
CA GLY A 170 -7.14 -12.58 -20.77
C GLY A 170 -5.61 -12.55 -20.67
N LEU A 171 -5.02 -12.47 -19.48
CA LEU A 171 -3.57 -12.49 -19.27
C LEU A 171 -3.10 -13.55 -18.28
N GLN A 172 -3.89 -14.58 -17.99
CA GLN A 172 -3.63 -15.54 -16.90
C GLN A 172 -2.28 -16.30 -16.99
N GLY A 173 -1.67 -16.41 -18.17
CA GLY A 173 -0.37 -17.05 -18.38
C GLY A 173 0.81 -16.08 -18.48
N GLU A 174 0.64 -14.83 -18.03
CA GLU A 174 1.67 -13.79 -18.15
C GLU A 174 2.01 -13.21 -16.78
N TYR A 175 3.24 -12.73 -16.67
CA TYR A 175 3.55 -11.78 -15.62
C TYR A 175 2.81 -10.47 -15.89
N LEU A 176 2.12 -9.99 -14.86
CA LEU A 176 1.29 -8.81 -14.94
C LEU A 176 1.43 -8.00 -13.66
N SER A 177 1.59 -6.69 -13.80
CA SER A 177 1.46 -5.76 -12.69
C SER A 177 0.40 -4.71 -13.00
N ILE A 178 -0.38 -4.34 -11.99
CA ILE A 178 -1.46 -3.36 -12.10
C ILE A 178 -1.47 -2.43 -10.91
N GLY A 179 -1.58 -1.13 -11.18
CA GLY A 179 -1.79 -0.07 -10.19
C GLY A 179 -3.03 0.76 -10.53
N CYS A 180 -3.69 1.31 -9.52
CA CYS A 180 -4.92 2.08 -9.67
C CYS A 180 -4.83 3.45 -9.02
N LYS A 181 -5.21 4.50 -9.76
CA LYS A 181 -5.35 5.85 -9.24
C LYS A 181 -6.76 6.36 -9.50
N MET A 182 -7.47 6.78 -8.46
CA MET A 182 -8.78 7.41 -8.59
C MET A 182 -8.62 8.92 -8.67
N GLU A 183 -9.28 9.53 -9.65
CA GLU A 183 -9.40 10.97 -9.76
C GLU A 183 -10.88 11.39 -9.66
N ARG A 184 -11.11 12.50 -8.96
CA ARG A 184 -12.41 13.18 -8.87
C ARG A 184 -12.53 14.17 -10.02
N ILE A 185 -13.51 13.98 -10.89
CA ILE A 185 -13.82 14.93 -11.98
C ILE A 185 -15.19 15.57 -11.78
N GLY A 186 -15.30 16.86 -12.09
CA GLY A 186 -16.54 17.62 -11.96
C GLY A 186 -16.52 18.66 -10.84
N ARG A 187 -17.70 19.20 -10.53
CA ARG A 187 -17.87 20.20 -9.47
C ARG A 187 -18.05 19.53 -8.11
N TRP A 188 -17.71 20.27 -7.06
CA TRP A 188 -17.89 19.85 -5.68
C TRP A 188 -19.34 19.38 -5.40
N GLY A 189 -19.49 18.16 -4.86
CA GLY A 189 -20.79 17.51 -4.58
C GLY A 189 -21.50 16.91 -5.81
N LYS A 190 -20.84 16.89 -6.97
CA LYS A 190 -21.33 16.23 -8.20
C LYS A 190 -20.20 15.49 -8.91
N GLU A 191 -19.18 15.08 -8.17
CA GLU A 191 -18.01 14.44 -8.74
C GLU A 191 -18.33 13.03 -9.25
N SER A 192 -17.86 12.73 -10.46
CA SER A 192 -17.85 11.37 -11.00
C SER A 192 -16.45 10.75 -10.86
N PRO A 193 -16.34 9.42 -10.74
CA PRO A 193 -15.04 8.78 -10.71
C PRO A 193 -14.37 8.77 -12.09
N ARG A 194 -13.05 8.92 -12.07
CA ARG A 194 -12.16 8.56 -13.17
C ARG A 194 -11.09 7.65 -12.61
N LEU A 195 -11.27 6.34 -12.75
CA LEU A 195 -10.28 5.37 -12.33
C LEU A 195 -9.25 5.17 -13.45
N ILE A 196 -8.00 5.49 -13.16
CA ILE A 196 -6.84 5.25 -14.01
C ILE A 196 -6.23 3.92 -13.58
N VAL A 197 -6.30 2.93 -14.45
CA VAL A 197 -5.67 1.61 -14.26
C VAL A 197 -4.41 1.59 -15.11
N THR A 198 -3.24 1.63 -14.47
CA THR A 198 -1.95 1.47 -15.15
C THR A 198 -1.53 0.02 -15.03
N TRP A 199 -1.14 -0.61 -16.13
CA TRP A 199 -0.77 -2.02 -16.12
C TRP A 199 0.40 -2.31 -17.07
N SER A 200 1.16 -3.35 -16.76
CA SER A 200 2.34 -3.76 -17.55
C SER A 200 2.41 -5.29 -17.60
N SER A 201 2.76 -5.82 -18.77
CA SER A 201 2.84 -7.26 -19.05
C SER A 201 4.02 -7.59 -19.94
N THR A 202 4.60 -8.78 -19.78
CA THR A 202 5.85 -9.20 -20.44
C THR A 202 5.78 -9.40 -21.95
N ASN A 203 4.70 -9.97 -22.49
CA ASN A 203 4.67 -10.43 -23.89
C ASN A 203 3.70 -9.72 -24.82
N TYR A 204 2.80 -8.89 -24.29
CA TYR A 204 1.71 -8.29 -25.05
C TYR A 204 1.93 -6.79 -25.28
N ARG A 205 1.61 -6.36 -26.50
CA ARG A 205 1.67 -4.98 -26.97
C ARG A 205 0.32 -4.51 -27.45
N LEU A 206 0.10 -3.19 -27.46
CA LEU A 206 -1.01 -2.61 -28.20
C LEU A 206 -0.81 -2.84 -29.70
N GLN A 207 -1.90 -2.75 -30.49
CA GLN A 207 -1.84 -3.00 -31.94
C GLN A 207 -0.87 -2.08 -32.69
N ASP A 208 -0.69 -0.85 -32.19
CA ASP A 208 0.26 0.14 -32.70
C ASP A 208 1.71 -0.16 -32.26
N ARG A 209 1.94 -1.29 -31.58
CA ARG A 209 3.22 -1.76 -31.02
C ARG A 209 3.75 -0.90 -29.87
N THR A 210 2.93 -0.01 -29.31
CA THR A 210 3.25 0.73 -28.09
C THR A 210 3.61 -0.25 -26.98
N LEU A 211 4.65 0.12 -26.22
CA LEU A 211 5.20 -0.66 -25.11
C LEU A 211 4.48 -0.33 -23.78
N PRO A 212 4.47 -1.26 -22.81
CA PRO A 212 3.93 -0.96 -21.49
C PRO A 212 4.84 0.03 -20.73
N PRO A 213 4.35 0.70 -19.68
CA PRO A 213 3.06 0.53 -19.05
C PRO A 213 1.90 1.17 -19.84
N TYR A 214 0.78 0.46 -19.91
CA TYR A 214 -0.45 0.95 -20.53
C TYR A 214 -1.35 1.60 -19.50
N THR A 215 -2.22 2.50 -19.97
CA THR A 215 -3.21 3.16 -19.13
C THR A 215 -4.61 2.94 -19.68
N THR A 216 -5.48 2.39 -18.85
CA THR A 216 -6.90 2.20 -19.12
C THR A 216 -7.70 3.11 -18.19
N ILE A 217 -8.66 3.86 -18.73
CA ILE A 217 -9.50 4.77 -17.94
C ILE A 217 -10.90 4.19 -17.84
N LEU A 218 -11.37 3.95 -16.63
CA LEU A 218 -12.73 3.52 -16.33
C LEU A 218 -13.51 4.67 -15.68
N ARG A 219 -14.68 5.00 -16.24
CA ARG A 219 -15.58 6.05 -15.72
C ARG A 219 -16.78 5.48 -14.98
N ASP A 220 -17.08 4.20 -15.19
CA ASP A 220 -18.15 3.45 -14.56
C ASP A 220 -17.72 1.98 -14.40
N SER A 221 -18.67 1.11 -14.03
CA SER A 221 -18.40 -0.32 -13.84
C SER A 221 -18.42 -1.14 -15.14
N SER A 222 -18.47 -0.50 -16.31
CA SER A 222 -18.46 -1.20 -17.58
C SER A 222 -17.06 -1.78 -17.85
N PRO A 223 -16.97 -3.01 -18.36
CA PRO A 223 -15.69 -3.62 -18.72
C PRO A 223 -15.02 -2.85 -19.86
N ALA A 224 -13.73 -2.54 -19.71
CA ALA A 224 -12.89 -2.13 -20.83
C ALA A 224 -12.34 -3.36 -21.55
N LYS A 225 -12.56 -3.45 -22.86
CA LYS A 225 -12.00 -4.50 -23.72
C LYS A 225 -10.88 -3.91 -24.56
N ILE A 226 -9.70 -4.51 -24.50
CA ILE A 226 -8.49 -4.01 -25.13
C ILE A 226 -7.92 -5.13 -25.98
N GLU A 227 -7.73 -4.89 -27.27
CA GLU A 227 -7.04 -5.86 -28.13
C GLU A 227 -5.53 -5.63 -28.04
N VAL A 228 -4.82 -6.70 -27.70
CA VAL A 228 -3.36 -6.75 -27.67
C VAL A 228 -2.84 -7.79 -28.64
N VAL A 229 -1.59 -7.63 -29.03
CA VAL A 229 -0.86 -8.55 -29.90
C VAL A 229 0.38 -9.06 -29.19
N ASP A 230 0.63 -10.36 -29.31
CA ASP A 230 1.91 -10.93 -28.92
C ASP A 230 2.99 -10.67 -29.99
N LYS A 231 4.23 -11.09 -29.71
CA LYS A 231 5.35 -10.94 -30.65
C LYS A 231 5.16 -11.69 -31.98
N GLN A 232 4.33 -12.73 -32.01
CA GLN A 232 4.00 -13.50 -33.21
C GLN A 232 2.83 -12.89 -33.99
N GLY A 233 2.23 -11.79 -33.49
CA GLY A 233 1.07 -11.16 -34.09
C GLY A 233 -0.25 -11.81 -33.72
N ASN A 234 -0.26 -12.77 -32.78
CA ASN A 234 -1.51 -13.36 -32.30
C ASN A 234 -2.26 -12.32 -31.47
N LYS A 235 -3.51 -12.09 -31.84
CA LYS A 235 -4.40 -11.15 -31.17
C LYS A 235 -5.04 -11.80 -29.95
N LYS A 236 -5.22 -11.01 -28.90
CA LYS A 236 -5.93 -11.41 -27.68
C LYS A 236 -6.73 -10.23 -27.15
N ILE A 237 -7.92 -10.52 -26.63
CA ILE A 237 -8.76 -9.50 -25.99
C ILE A 237 -8.56 -9.60 -24.48
N ILE A 238 -8.11 -8.51 -23.87
CA ILE A 238 -8.03 -8.33 -22.43
C ILE A 238 -9.31 -7.64 -21.98
N THR A 239 -9.89 -8.08 -20.87
CA THR A 239 -11.02 -7.41 -20.23
C THR A 239 -10.62 -6.91 -18.86
N ILE A 240 -10.74 -5.62 -18.61
CA ILE A 240 -10.50 -4.98 -17.30
C ILE A 240 -11.85 -4.54 -16.74
N LYS A 241 -12.19 -5.03 -15.55
CA LYS A 241 -13.42 -4.70 -14.82
C LYS A 241 -13.06 -4.06 -13.49
N ALA A 242 -13.85 -3.08 -13.09
CA ALA A 242 -13.78 -2.50 -11.75
C ALA A 242 -15.19 -2.16 -11.27
N LYS A 243 -15.40 -2.19 -9.96
CA LYS A 243 -16.62 -1.73 -9.32
C LYS A 243 -16.49 -0.27 -8.94
N LEU A 244 -17.07 0.60 -9.76
CA LEU A 244 -17.07 2.05 -9.54
C LEU A 244 -18.45 2.58 -9.17
N PRO A 245 -18.54 3.47 -8.16
CA PRO A 245 -19.80 4.12 -7.85
C PRO A 245 -20.17 5.13 -8.95
N ARG A 246 -21.46 5.39 -9.19
CA ARG A 246 -21.87 6.41 -10.17
C ARG A 246 -21.38 7.82 -9.82
N ARG A 247 -21.19 8.11 -8.53
CA ARG A 247 -20.69 9.37 -7.98
C ARG A 247 -19.72 9.12 -6.84
N LEU A 248 -18.76 10.02 -6.68
CA LEU A 248 -17.81 9.99 -5.58
C LEU A 248 -18.35 10.77 -4.37
N ASN A 249 -19.35 10.17 -3.72
CA ASN A 249 -20.01 10.75 -2.56
C ASN A 249 -19.00 11.21 -1.50
N ARG A 250 -19.18 12.44 -1.00
CA ARG A 250 -18.33 13.04 0.03
C ARG A 250 -18.72 12.61 1.42
N ILE A 251 -20.02 12.44 1.67
CA ILE A 251 -20.53 11.95 2.95
C ILE A 251 -20.74 10.45 2.83
N LYS A 252 -20.12 9.69 3.74
CA LYS A 252 -20.30 8.25 3.87
C LYS A 252 -20.68 7.95 5.30
N THR A 253 -21.70 7.13 5.46
CA THR A 253 -22.18 6.69 6.78
C THR A 253 -22.17 5.18 6.89
N ALA A 254 -21.96 4.68 8.09
CA ALA A 254 -22.07 3.27 8.42
C ALA A 254 -22.75 3.10 9.79
N PHE A 255 -23.33 1.92 9.98
CA PHE A 255 -23.96 1.51 11.22
C PHE A 255 -23.32 0.23 11.71
N GLY A 256 -22.94 0.21 12.99
CA GLY A 256 -22.45 -0.95 13.71
C GLY A 256 -23.48 -1.42 14.72
N PHE A 257 -23.61 -2.73 14.90
CA PHE A 257 -24.35 -3.30 16.01
C PHE A 257 -23.67 -4.56 16.52
N GLY A 258 -23.75 -4.82 17.83
CA GLY A 258 -23.20 -6.04 18.39
C GLY A 258 -23.35 -6.13 19.90
N PRO A 259 -23.10 -7.32 20.47
CA PRO A 259 -23.05 -7.51 21.91
C PRO A 259 -21.74 -6.95 22.49
N TYR A 260 -21.86 -6.16 23.55
CA TYR A 260 -20.75 -5.65 24.33
C TYR A 260 -20.87 -6.15 25.75
N ARG A 261 -19.75 -6.48 26.35
CA ARG A 261 -19.67 -6.59 27.79
C ARG A 261 -19.63 -5.18 28.36
N PHE A 262 -20.51 -4.86 29.29
CA PHE A 262 -20.66 -3.52 29.85
C PHE A 262 -20.64 -3.57 31.37
N GLN A 263 -19.69 -2.84 31.95
CA GLN A 263 -19.53 -2.61 33.38
C GLN A 263 -19.73 -1.13 33.66
N SER A 264 -20.42 -0.80 34.75
CA SER A 264 -20.59 0.59 35.19
C SER A 264 -20.43 0.73 36.69
N ARG A 265 -19.88 1.86 37.11
CA ARG A 265 -19.70 2.23 38.52
C ARG A 265 -20.25 3.62 38.76
N MET A 266 -20.86 3.81 39.92
CA MET A 266 -21.18 5.13 40.44
C MET A 266 -21.04 5.09 41.96
N GLU A 267 -20.13 5.91 42.50
CA GLU A 267 -19.77 5.90 43.92
C GLU A 267 -19.29 4.50 44.33
N GLU A 268 -19.85 3.94 45.41
CA GLU A 268 -19.57 2.57 45.85
C GLU A 268 -20.39 1.51 45.10
N SER A 269 -21.38 1.93 44.30
CA SER A 269 -22.26 1.01 43.57
C SER A 269 -21.61 0.55 42.28
N VAL A 270 -21.27 -0.73 42.21
CA VAL A 270 -20.72 -1.38 41.02
C VAL A 270 -21.77 -2.29 40.40
N ARG A 271 -21.98 -2.15 39.09
CA ARG A 271 -22.70 -3.13 38.29
C ARG A 271 -21.69 -3.99 37.56
N ASP A 272 -21.74 -5.28 37.85
CA ASP A 272 -20.91 -6.27 37.21
C ASP A 272 -21.10 -6.30 35.70
N GLU A 273 -20.08 -6.81 35.03
CA GLU A 273 -20.02 -6.93 33.60
C GLU A 273 -21.16 -7.82 33.07
N LYS A 274 -22.10 -7.21 32.35
CA LYS A 274 -23.20 -7.92 31.67
C LYS A 274 -23.12 -7.72 30.16
N ILE A 275 -23.69 -8.65 29.40
CA ILE A 275 -23.86 -8.45 27.95
C ILE A 275 -24.95 -7.40 27.74
N ALA A 276 -24.59 -6.38 26.97
CA ALA A 276 -25.41 -5.24 26.59
C ALA A 276 -25.43 -5.12 25.07
N PRO A 277 -26.58 -4.77 24.46
CA PRO A 277 -26.60 -4.33 23.09
C PRO A 277 -25.84 -3.01 22.93
N ALA A 278 -25.11 -2.90 21.82
CA ALA A 278 -24.42 -1.68 21.42
C ALA A 278 -24.78 -1.31 19.99
N ILE A 279 -24.92 -0.02 19.76
CA ILE A 279 -25.17 0.60 18.45
C ILE A 279 -24.07 1.63 18.20
N MET A 280 -23.53 1.60 16.99
CA MET A 280 -22.56 2.58 16.52
C MET A 280 -23.04 3.23 15.24
N LEU A 281 -22.87 4.54 15.13
CA LEU A 281 -23.00 5.29 13.89
C LEU A 281 -21.64 5.88 13.55
N TYR A 282 -21.27 5.81 12.28
CA TYR A 282 -20.03 6.39 11.78
C TYR A 282 -20.35 7.31 10.62
N GLY A 283 -19.69 8.46 10.58
CA GLY A 283 -19.76 9.46 9.52
C GLY A 283 -18.38 9.82 9.04
N ASN A 284 -18.22 9.98 7.73
CA ASN A 284 -17.00 10.49 7.13
C ASN A 284 -17.38 11.47 6.02
N PHE A 285 -16.96 12.72 6.17
CA PHE A 285 -17.10 13.78 5.20
C PHE A 285 -15.74 14.12 4.58
N ALA A 286 -15.54 13.70 3.34
CA ALA A 286 -14.30 13.97 2.60
C ALA A 286 -14.23 15.43 2.15
N LEU A 287 -13.22 16.15 2.62
CA LEU A 287 -12.92 17.54 2.21
C LEU A 287 -12.03 17.55 0.97
N THR A 288 -10.96 16.75 0.99
CA THR A 288 -10.05 16.55 -0.14
C THR A 288 -9.77 15.05 -0.34
N GLU A 289 -8.75 14.70 -1.12
CA GLU A 289 -8.30 13.31 -1.24
C GLU A 289 -7.57 12.81 0.02
N SER A 290 -6.94 13.71 0.77
CA SER A 290 -6.13 13.40 1.96
C SER A 290 -6.69 13.94 3.27
N THR A 291 -7.81 14.68 3.24
CA THR A 291 -8.43 15.28 4.45
C THR A 291 -9.92 15.02 4.55
N SER A 292 -10.41 14.83 5.78
CA SER A 292 -11.81 14.55 6.08
C SER A 292 -12.23 15.00 7.47
N ILE A 293 -13.54 15.18 7.67
CA ILE A 293 -14.16 15.27 8.99
C ILE A 293 -14.82 13.93 9.28
N ARG A 294 -14.49 13.33 10.41
CA ARG A 294 -15.02 12.04 10.84
C ARG A 294 -15.87 12.24 12.08
N ALA A 295 -17.00 11.56 12.11
CA ALA A 295 -17.90 11.54 13.23
C ALA A 295 -18.17 10.10 13.65
N PHE A 296 -18.41 9.88 14.93
CA PHE A 296 -18.98 8.63 15.39
C PHE A 296 -19.95 8.89 16.54
N ASP A 297 -20.84 7.95 16.78
CA ASP A 297 -21.72 7.90 17.95
C ASP A 297 -21.81 6.44 18.41
N ALA A 298 -21.47 6.16 19.66
CA ALA A 298 -21.51 4.83 20.25
C ALA A 298 -22.46 4.83 21.45
N LEU A 299 -23.53 4.03 21.38
CA LEU A 299 -24.54 3.87 22.41
C LEU A 299 -24.52 2.44 22.93
N VAL A 300 -24.36 2.28 24.24
CA VAL A 300 -24.48 1.00 24.96
C VAL A 300 -25.50 1.16 26.07
N TRP A 301 -26.44 0.22 26.18
CA TRP A 301 -27.49 0.28 27.19
C TRP A 301 -27.77 -1.08 27.81
N GLN A 302 -27.72 -1.16 29.13
CA GLN A 302 -28.09 -2.33 29.93
C GLN A 302 -28.29 -1.90 31.39
N GLU A 303 -29.51 -1.49 31.74
CA GLU A 303 -29.86 -0.80 33.00
C GLU A 303 -29.15 0.55 33.24
N SER A 304 -27.87 0.65 32.89
CA SER A 304 -27.08 1.86 32.72
C SER A 304 -27.07 2.23 31.23
N THR A 305 -26.86 3.51 30.91
CA THR A 305 -26.72 3.99 29.53
C THR A 305 -25.41 4.75 29.40
N PHE A 306 -24.64 4.43 28.37
CA PHE A 306 -23.45 5.18 28.00
C PHE A 306 -23.55 5.55 26.52
N ASN A 307 -23.36 6.82 26.23
CA ASN A 307 -23.33 7.36 24.89
C ASN A 307 -22.04 8.17 24.69
N ASN A 308 -21.40 8.01 23.54
CA ASN A 308 -20.19 8.72 23.17
C ASN A 308 -20.27 9.18 21.72
N VAL A 309 -20.40 10.49 21.52
CA VAL A 309 -20.37 11.12 20.21
C VAL A 309 -19.06 11.85 20.02
N GLY A 310 -18.38 11.64 18.89
CA GLY A 310 -17.10 12.26 18.57
C GLY A 310 -17.08 12.95 17.21
N PHE A 311 -16.34 14.06 17.09
CA PHE A 311 -16.12 14.80 15.85
C PHE A 311 -14.64 15.15 15.69
N TYR A 312 -14.05 14.76 14.56
CA TYR A 312 -12.61 14.76 14.36
C TYR A 312 -12.22 15.24 12.96
N PHE A 313 -11.28 16.18 12.89
CA PHE A 313 -10.52 16.43 11.68
C PHE A 313 -9.45 15.35 11.50
N ALA A 314 -9.32 14.84 10.28
CA ALA A 314 -8.44 13.76 9.93
C ALA A 314 -7.68 14.08 8.66
N TYR A 315 -6.37 13.83 8.63
CA TYR A 315 -5.52 14.00 7.46
C TYR A 315 -4.50 12.86 7.33
N ASP A 316 -4.06 12.54 6.12
CA ASP A 316 -3.03 11.52 5.89
C ASP A 316 -1.66 12.06 6.32
N LEU A 317 -1.09 11.50 7.39
CA LEU A 317 0.19 11.96 7.96
C LEU A 317 1.38 11.23 7.34
N ALA A 318 1.30 9.90 7.25
CA ALA A 318 2.40 9.08 6.80
C ALA A 318 1.92 7.79 6.12
N THR A 319 2.76 7.26 5.25
CA THR A 319 2.59 5.95 4.63
C THR A 319 3.83 5.09 4.87
N LEU A 320 3.63 3.79 5.08
CA LEU A 320 4.68 2.81 5.38
C LEU A 320 4.46 1.55 4.55
N MET A 321 5.51 0.73 4.44
CA MET A 321 5.50 -0.55 3.72
C MET A 321 4.97 -0.38 2.29
N ASP A 322 5.62 0.49 1.51
CA ASP A 322 5.21 0.77 0.13
C ASP A 322 3.74 1.24 0.05
N ASN A 323 3.34 2.17 0.93
CA ASN A 323 1.98 2.68 1.15
C ASN A 323 0.85 1.67 1.45
N ARG A 324 1.19 0.44 1.84
CA ARG A 324 0.19 -0.51 2.35
C ARG A 324 -0.41 -0.05 3.67
N ILE A 325 0.40 0.59 4.51
CA ILE A 325 -0.03 1.16 5.78
C ILE A 325 -0.14 2.68 5.61
N SER A 326 -1.27 3.27 5.99
CA SER A 326 -1.42 4.72 6.13
C SER A 326 -1.82 5.09 7.55
N ILE A 327 -1.18 6.13 8.10
CA ILE A 327 -1.43 6.64 9.44
C ILE A 327 -2.16 7.98 9.31
N THR A 328 -3.28 8.09 10.00
CA THR A 328 -4.17 9.26 9.99
C THR A 328 -4.41 9.72 11.44
N PRO A 329 -3.85 10.85 11.89
CA PRO A 329 -4.24 11.47 13.14
C PRO A 329 -5.72 11.90 13.12
N LEU A 330 -6.32 11.90 14.31
CA LEU A 330 -7.69 12.30 14.56
C LEU A 330 -7.69 13.39 15.62
N LEU A 331 -7.96 14.62 15.19
CA LEU A 331 -7.93 15.81 16.03
C LEU A 331 -9.32 16.39 16.26
N GLY A 332 -9.77 16.45 17.51
CA GLY A 332 -11.17 16.79 17.79
C GLY A 332 -11.61 16.67 19.23
N ALA A 333 -12.92 16.48 19.40
CA ALA A 333 -13.60 16.44 20.69
C ALA A 333 -14.69 15.37 20.72
N GLN A 334 -15.11 14.98 21.92
CA GLN A 334 -16.22 14.07 22.16
C GLN A 334 -17.19 14.63 23.20
N GLY A 335 -18.47 14.36 23.03
CA GLY A 335 -19.50 14.47 24.05
C GLY A 335 -19.79 13.08 24.61
N LEU A 336 -19.72 12.94 25.92
CA LEU A 336 -20.07 11.72 26.64
C LEU A 336 -21.35 11.95 27.40
N THR A 337 -22.29 11.02 27.33
CA THR A 337 -23.46 11.00 28.22
C THR A 337 -23.52 9.69 28.97
N PHE A 338 -23.58 9.75 30.30
CA PHE A 338 -23.66 8.58 31.17
C PHE A 338 -24.86 8.68 32.10
N ARG A 339 -25.59 7.58 32.25
CA ARG A 339 -26.66 7.43 33.23
C ARG A 339 -26.52 6.07 33.92
N TYR A 340 -26.36 6.06 35.24
CA TYR A 340 -26.20 4.82 35.98
C TYR A 340 -27.50 4.01 36.04
N ASN A 341 -28.65 4.61 36.34
CA ASN A 341 -29.97 3.99 36.22
C ASN A 341 -31.06 5.08 36.17
N ASP A 342 -32.33 4.69 36.07
CA ASP A 342 -33.45 5.64 35.95
C ASP A 342 -33.67 6.54 37.20
N LYS A 343 -33.05 6.22 38.35
CA LYS A 343 -33.10 7.04 39.57
C LYS A 343 -32.02 8.12 39.62
N TYR A 344 -30.96 7.98 38.82
CA TYR A 344 -29.87 8.96 38.77
C TYR A 344 -29.96 9.80 37.49
N PRO A 345 -29.72 11.12 37.56
CA PRO A 345 -29.75 11.96 36.38
C PRO A 345 -28.69 11.54 35.36
N SER A 346 -28.98 11.75 34.08
CA SER A 346 -27.95 11.68 33.05
C SER A 346 -26.97 12.83 33.24
N GLU A 347 -25.70 12.55 32.99
CA GLU A 347 -24.64 13.55 33.00
C GLU A 347 -23.94 13.58 31.66
N THR A 348 -23.56 14.78 31.25
CA THR A 348 -22.92 15.01 29.97
C THR A 348 -21.61 15.77 30.17
N ASP A 349 -20.52 15.20 29.64
CA ASP A 349 -19.18 15.78 29.68
C ASP A 349 -18.66 16.00 28.26
N ILE A 350 -17.89 17.06 28.06
CA ILE A 350 -17.12 17.28 26.82
C ILE A 350 -15.66 16.99 27.12
N ILE A 351 -15.05 16.11 26.34
CA ILE A 351 -13.65 15.72 26.46
C ILE A 351 -12.91 15.91 25.13
N TYR A 352 -11.58 16.00 25.19
CA TYR A 352 -10.73 16.25 24.03
C TYR A 352 -9.66 15.16 23.82
N PRO A 353 -10.03 13.86 23.79
CA PRO A 353 -9.06 12.82 23.52
C PRO A 353 -8.62 12.90 22.07
N GLN A 354 -7.32 12.80 21.85
CA GLN A 354 -6.72 12.80 20.51
C GLN A 354 -6.39 11.37 20.13
N GLY A 355 -6.38 11.09 18.83
CA GLY A 355 -6.26 9.72 18.36
C GLY A 355 -5.55 9.58 17.04
N PHE A 356 -5.52 8.34 16.56
CA PHE A 356 -5.06 8.01 15.23
C PHE A 356 -5.75 6.76 14.71
N GLU A 357 -5.70 6.57 13.40
CA GLU A 357 -5.99 5.32 12.72
C GLU A 357 -4.81 4.89 11.86
N ALA A 358 -4.49 3.61 11.89
CA ALA A 358 -3.58 2.94 10.97
C ALA A 358 -4.40 2.00 10.07
N VAL A 359 -4.36 2.23 8.77
CA VAL A 359 -5.06 1.42 7.76
C VAL A 359 -4.07 0.55 7.01
N TYR A 360 -4.15 -0.76 7.18
CA TYR A 360 -3.37 -1.76 6.45
C TYR A 360 -4.20 -2.36 5.29
N ARG A 361 -3.77 -2.07 4.06
CA ARG A 361 -4.39 -2.53 2.82
C ARG A 361 -3.80 -3.87 2.38
N HIS A 362 -4.67 -4.78 1.91
CA HIS A 362 -4.30 -6.17 1.60
C HIS A 362 -3.56 -6.85 2.76
N PRO A 363 -4.17 -6.88 3.96
CA PRO A 363 -3.54 -7.49 5.11
C PRO A 363 -3.27 -8.97 4.82
N PHE A 364 -2.05 -9.42 5.11
CA PHE A 364 -1.65 -10.84 4.96
C PHE A 364 -1.89 -11.42 3.55
N GLY A 365 -1.79 -10.58 2.50
CA GLY A 365 -2.00 -11.00 1.12
C GLY A 365 -3.48 -11.15 0.71
N GLN A 366 -4.43 -10.81 1.60
CA GLN A 366 -5.85 -10.89 1.28
C GLN A 366 -6.29 -9.73 0.38
N GLU A 367 -6.43 -10.01 -0.92
CA GLU A 367 -6.82 -9.03 -1.90
C GLU A 367 -8.20 -8.42 -1.61
N ASN A 368 -8.25 -7.12 -1.85
CA ASN A 368 -9.38 -6.22 -1.63
C ASN A 368 -9.86 -6.07 -0.17
N TYR A 369 -9.17 -6.63 0.84
CA TYR A 369 -9.49 -6.44 2.28
C TYR A 369 -8.72 -5.28 2.92
N LEU A 370 -9.28 -4.74 4.01
CA LEU A 370 -8.67 -3.75 4.89
C LEU A 370 -8.62 -4.28 6.33
N LEU A 371 -7.54 -3.92 7.03
CA LEU A 371 -7.43 -4.01 8.49
C LEU A 371 -7.14 -2.60 9.02
N ILE A 372 -7.96 -2.11 9.94
CA ILE A 372 -7.84 -0.77 10.52
C ILE A 372 -7.65 -0.93 12.02
N PHE A 373 -6.58 -0.37 12.55
CA PHE A 373 -6.39 -0.20 13.98
C PHE A 373 -6.58 1.28 14.31
N GLY A 374 -7.23 1.59 15.42
CA GLY A 374 -7.32 2.97 15.88
C GLY A 374 -7.42 3.09 17.38
N ALA A 375 -7.09 4.28 17.86
CA ALA A 375 -7.06 4.60 19.25
C ALA A 375 -7.44 6.08 19.48
N PHE A 376 -8.15 6.34 20.57
CA PHE A 376 -8.30 7.65 21.19
C PHE A 376 -7.81 7.56 22.63
N LEU A 377 -6.93 8.47 23.02
CA LEU A 377 -6.36 8.53 24.35
C LEU A 377 -6.50 9.94 24.91
N SER A 378 -6.79 10.02 26.21
CA SER A 378 -6.63 11.27 26.97
C SER A 378 -5.13 11.58 27.11
N LEU A 379 -4.72 12.79 26.69
CA LEU A 379 -3.32 13.22 26.72
C LEU A 379 -2.95 13.97 28.01
N SER A 380 -3.93 14.23 28.87
CA SER A 380 -3.79 15.07 30.05
C SER A 380 -3.46 14.20 31.27
N SER A 381 -2.17 14.03 31.56
CA SER A 381 -1.71 13.49 32.85
C SER A 381 -2.13 14.45 33.97
N GLY A 382 -3.30 14.25 34.56
CA GLY A 382 -3.88 15.10 35.61
C GLY A 382 -5.28 15.67 35.35
N SER A 383 -5.96 15.29 34.27
CA SER A 383 -7.40 15.56 34.15
C SER A 383 -8.19 14.70 35.14
N ALA A 384 -9.32 15.21 35.64
CA ALA A 384 -10.25 14.42 36.46
C ALA A 384 -10.92 13.27 35.69
N THR A 385 -10.70 13.21 34.37
CA THR A 385 -11.31 12.27 33.45
C THR A 385 -10.24 11.46 32.72
N ASP A 386 -10.28 10.15 32.90
CA ASP A 386 -9.48 9.18 32.15
C ASP A 386 -10.35 8.58 31.04
N TYR A 387 -9.83 8.61 29.82
CA TYR A 387 -10.52 8.06 28.66
C TYR A 387 -9.57 7.30 27.75
N SER A 388 -10.02 6.11 27.33
CA SER A 388 -9.40 5.33 26.26
C SER A 388 -10.46 4.66 25.39
N ASN A 389 -10.21 4.64 24.09
CA ASN A 389 -11.00 3.88 23.14
C ASN A 389 -10.06 3.25 22.11
N LEU A 390 -10.12 1.93 21.95
CA LEU A 390 -9.27 1.15 21.05
C LEU A 390 -10.16 0.32 20.14
N TRP A 391 -9.86 0.28 18.85
CA TRP A 391 -10.59 -0.57 17.91
C TRP A 391 -9.69 -1.25 16.89
N VAL A 392 -10.14 -2.43 16.46
CA VAL A 392 -9.65 -3.13 15.27
C VAL A 392 -10.84 -3.44 14.38
N ARG A 393 -10.82 -2.94 13.15
CA ARG A 393 -11.79 -3.27 12.10
C ARG A 393 -11.16 -4.14 11.03
N HIS A 394 -11.86 -5.17 10.60
CA HIS A 394 -11.45 -5.98 9.45
C HIS A 394 -12.63 -6.22 8.50
N GLY A 395 -12.42 -5.99 7.21
CA GLY A 395 -13.45 -6.27 6.22
C GLY A 395 -13.27 -5.55 4.88
N LYS A 396 -14.37 -5.53 4.11
CA LYS A 396 -14.47 -4.88 2.80
C LYS A 396 -15.61 -3.86 2.81
N ARG A 397 -16.82 -4.34 2.48
CA ARG A 397 -18.07 -3.57 2.54
C ARG A 397 -18.73 -3.73 3.91
N ILE A 398 -18.93 -4.98 4.31
CA ILE A 398 -19.26 -5.34 5.69
C ILE A 398 -17.94 -5.52 6.43
N PHE A 399 -17.89 -5.04 7.67
CA PHE A 399 -16.70 -5.15 8.51
C PHE A 399 -17.06 -5.65 9.90
N TRP A 400 -16.10 -6.32 10.53
CA TRP A 400 -16.15 -6.70 11.93
C TRP A 400 -15.32 -5.70 12.72
N GLU A 401 -15.83 -5.23 13.85
CA GLU A 401 -15.12 -4.31 14.74
C GLU A 401 -15.04 -4.90 16.14
N LEU A 402 -13.82 -5.15 16.61
CA LEU A 402 -13.53 -5.36 18.02
C LEU A 402 -13.21 -3.99 18.62
N ASN A 403 -13.96 -3.59 19.64
CA ASN A 403 -13.79 -2.28 20.26
C ASN A 403 -13.74 -2.40 21.79
N TYR A 404 -12.96 -1.52 22.41
CA TYR A 404 -12.83 -1.35 23.85
C TYR A 404 -12.97 0.15 24.15
N ILE A 405 -13.85 0.51 25.08
CA ILE A 405 -14.02 1.88 25.57
C ILE A 405 -13.97 1.85 27.09
N SER A 406 -13.12 2.70 27.67
CA SER A 406 -13.08 2.95 29.11
C SER A 406 -13.14 4.45 29.34
N TRP A 407 -14.08 4.85 30.18
CA TRP A 407 -14.22 6.20 30.70
C TRP A 407 -14.32 6.15 32.21
N GLU A 408 -13.60 7.04 32.88
CA GLU A 408 -13.59 7.18 34.32
C GLU A 408 -13.52 8.67 34.69
N ASN A 409 -14.44 9.13 35.54
CA ASN A 409 -14.47 10.50 36.04
C ASN A 409 -14.82 10.46 37.54
N LYS A 410 -13.83 10.76 38.40
CA LYS A 410 -13.95 10.70 39.87
C LYS A 410 -14.45 9.33 40.36
N GLN A 411 -15.72 9.25 40.78
CA GLN A 411 -16.35 8.04 41.32
C GLN A 411 -17.24 7.33 40.31
N ARG A 412 -17.18 7.71 39.03
CA ARG A 412 -18.04 7.17 37.96
C ARG A 412 -17.18 6.54 36.90
N SER A 413 -17.60 5.39 36.38
CA SER A 413 -16.92 4.79 35.25
C SER A 413 -17.85 3.93 34.40
N ALA A 414 -17.48 3.83 33.13
CA ALA A 414 -18.09 2.97 32.14
C ALA A 414 -16.98 2.24 31.40
N ARG A 415 -17.01 0.92 31.43
CA ARG A 415 -16.06 0.07 30.71
C ARG A 415 -16.84 -0.88 29.83
N MET A 416 -16.49 -0.93 28.56
CA MET A 416 -17.15 -1.82 27.62
C MET A 416 -16.21 -2.35 26.58
N TRP A 417 -16.45 -3.57 26.14
CA TRP A 417 -15.76 -4.16 25.01
C TRP A 417 -16.63 -5.19 24.32
N GLY A 418 -16.47 -5.33 23.01
CA GLY A 418 -17.34 -6.22 22.25
C GLY A 418 -16.95 -6.34 20.79
N LEU A 419 -17.62 -7.28 20.14
CA LEU A 419 -17.52 -7.50 18.71
C LEU A 419 -18.81 -7.00 18.05
N SER A 420 -18.68 -6.14 17.06
CA SER A 420 -19.80 -5.63 16.28
C SER A 420 -19.63 -5.89 14.79
N VAL A 421 -20.77 -5.88 14.08
CA VAL A 421 -20.83 -5.94 12.63
C VAL A 421 -21.23 -4.57 12.11
N GLY A 422 -20.42 -4.02 11.22
CA GLY A 422 -20.62 -2.75 10.56
C GLY A 422 -21.10 -2.89 9.11
N ILE A 423 -22.11 -2.10 8.74
CA ILE A 423 -22.71 -2.08 7.41
C ILE A 423 -22.82 -0.62 6.92
N PRO A 424 -22.44 -0.31 5.66
CA PRO A 424 -22.64 1.01 5.09
C PRO A 424 -24.13 1.33 4.96
N LEU A 425 -24.54 2.53 5.37
CA LEU A 425 -25.93 2.98 5.33
C LEU A 425 -26.21 3.84 4.10
N VAL A 426 -25.80 5.11 4.17
CA VAL A 426 -26.09 6.13 3.17
C VAL A 426 -24.80 6.77 2.72
N SER A 427 -24.72 7.06 1.43
CA SER A 427 -23.68 7.91 0.86
C SER A 427 -24.33 9.07 0.13
N LEU A 428 -23.97 10.30 0.50
CA LEU A 428 -24.57 11.54 0.01
C LEU A 428 -23.50 12.48 -0.55
N PHE A 429 -23.98 13.43 -1.37
CA PHE A 429 -23.19 14.50 -2.02
C PHE A 429 -22.17 13.99 -3.02
#